data_AF-A0A7J7W2Y1-F1
#
_entry.id   AF-A0A7J7W2Y1-F1
#
_cell.length_a   1.000
_cell.length_b   1.000
_cell.length_c   1.000
_cell.angle_alpha   90.00
_cell.angle_beta   90.00
_cell.angle_gamma   90.00
#
_symmetry.space_group_name_H-M   'P 1'
#
loop_
_entity.id
_entity.type
_entity.pdbx_description
1 polymer ?
#
loop_
_entity_poly.entity_id
_entity_poly.type
_entity_poly.pdbx_seq_one_letter_code
_entity_poly.pdbx_strand_id
1 'polypeptide(L)'
;MAARPPPPSPPPARLSGARSSRAGRGAAVHAVSSEAAGLGGAAREGVLDPGYIPWPGGEGSGAQRGPGGSAPAPLLSAPAGAERLQGLSVEEVVVTRMQLLEEELSSLKEELALCQADKEFVWTLWKRLQVTNPDVTHTVSLIVEREKQKTEAKDRKVLEILQVKDAKIQELEQRESGLKRDINDLIKRKIAVDEENALLRKEFGDLQKKFKDKRQEVKDSKECIQNKEEQNRLIIKDLEEENQKLSTRCVDLLNDLERLRKQEAHWKKEKYSIDAKIKTFENNLMEARKEIEVSQSKYNALSLQLTNKQTELIQKDMDITLVRKELQELQNLYKQNSAHTAQQAELIQQLQVLNMDTQKVLRNQEDVHTAESISYQKVCFYSVIKM
;
A
#
# COMPACT_ATOMS: atom_id res chain seq x y z
N MET A 1 -22.25 25.74 -26.77
CA MET A 1 -22.67 24.86 -25.65
C MET A 1 -21.45 24.15 -25.09
N ALA A 2 -21.47 23.87 -23.79
CA ALA A 2 -20.39 23.40 -22.90
C ALA A 2 -19.44 24.50 -22.38
N ALA A 3 -19.37 24.60 -21.06
CA ALA A 3 -19.10 25.81 -20.28
C ALA A 3 -17.69 25.86 -19.68
N ARG A 4 -17.18 27.09 -19.50
CA ARG A 4 -15.98 27.41 -18.70
C ARG A 4 -16.27 27.30 -17.20
N PRO A 5 -15.29 26.92 -16.36
CA PRO A 5 -15.42 26.97 -14.91
C PRO A 5 -15.23 28.41 -14.36
N PRO A 6 -15.86 28.78 -13.24
CA PRO A 6 -15.67 30.08 -12.60
C PRO A 6 -14.48 30.11 -11.60
N PRO A 7 -13.95 31.31 -11.26
CA PRO A 7 -12.86 31.50 -10.28
C PRO A 7 -13.37 31.62 -8.82
N PRO A 8 -12.48 31.67 -7.80
CA PRO A 8 -12.78 31.37 -6.40
C PRO A 8 -13.17 32.61 -5.56
N SER A 9 -13.78 32.42 -4.37
CA SER A 9 -14.05 33.49 -3.38
C SER A 9 -14.30 32.89 -1.96
N PRO A 10 -14.22 33.67 -0.84
CA PRO A 10 -13.32 33.45 0.32
C PRO A 10 -14.07 33.17 1.66
N PRO A 11 -13.42 33.15 2.87
CA PRO A 11 -13.90 32.42 4.06
C PRO A 11 -14.74 33.27 5.03
N PRO A 12 -15.33 32.68 6.09
CA PRO A 12 -15.66 33.42 7.31
C PRO A 12 -14.85 32.95 8.54
N ALA A 13 -14.62 33.93 9.42
CA ALA A 13 -13.67 33.93 10.51
C ALA A 13 -14.29 33.61 11.90
N ARG A 14 -13.43 33.07 12.76
CA ARG A 14 -13.24 33.30 14.23
C ARG A 14 -14.45 33.55 15.14
N LEU A 15 -14.54 32.73 16.19
CA LEU A 15 -14.64 33.12 17.62
C LEU A 15 -13.79 32.09 18.41
N SER A 16 -12.67 32.40 19.07
CA SER A 16 -12.39 33.28 20.23
C SER A 16 -12.97 32.76 21.56
N GLY A 17 -12.06 32.35 22.47
CA GLY A 17 -12.29 32.06 23.89
C GLY A 17 -11.28 31.00 24.40
N ALA A 18 -10.07 31.37 24.87
CA ALA A 18 -9.71 31.77 26.24
C ALA A 18 -9.97 30.69 27.31
N ARG A 19 -9.16 30.42 28.35
CA ARG A 19 -7.78 30.74 28.80
C ARG A 19 -7.58 29.91 30.09
N SER A 20 -6.33 29.61 30.47
CA SER A 20 -5.85 29.35 31.86
C SER A 20 -6.14 27.95 32.47
N SER A 21 -5.33 27.29 33.30
CA SER A 21 -4.16 27.61 34.16
C SER A 21 -3.40 26.29 34.44
N ARG A 22 -2.08 26.15 34.24
CA ARG A 22 -0.95 26.33 35.17
C ARG A 22 -1.05 25.69 36.57
N ALA A 23 0.07 25.04 36.93
CA ALA A 23 0.59 24.63 38.25
C ALA A 23 0.20 23.21 38.73
N GLY A 24 1.11 22.37 39.22
CA GLY A 24 2.55 22.51 39.50
C GLY A 24 3.10 21.23 40.14
N ARG A 25 4.45 21.17 40.23
CA ARG A 25 5.34 20.47 41.19
C ARG A 25 4.78 19.23 41.91
N GLY A 26 5.46 18.09 41.99
CA GLY A 26 6.90 17.87 42.01
C GLY A 26 7.29 17.07 43.27
N ALA A 27 8.18 16.10 43.07
CA ALA A 27 9.13 15.50 44.01
C ALA A 27 8.64 14.63 45.18
N ALA A 28 9.10 13.38 45.09
CA ALA A 28 9.27 12.39 46.15
C ALA A 28 10.26 12.83 47.23
N VAL A 29 10.10 12.33 48.46
CA VAL A 29 11.18 12.14 49.44
C VAL A 29 10.90 10.93 50.35
N HIS A 30 11.80 9.95 50.25
CA HIS A 30 12.45 9.06 51.23
C HIS A 30 11.92 8.78 52.64
N ALA A 31 12.14 7.51 53.02
CA ALA A 31 12.89 6.98 54.21
C ALA A 31 12.05 5.93 54.98
N VAL A 32 12.40 4.64 55.12
CA VAL A 32 13.63 3.90 55.52
C VAL A 32 13.81 3.78 57.04
N SER A 33 14.02 2.52 57.47
CA SER A 33 14.58 1.97 58.72
C SER A 33 13.65 1.90 59.95
N SER A 34 13.67 0.87 60.81
CA SER A 34 14.70 -0.12 61.24
C SER A 34 14.05 -1.49 61.54
N GLU A 35 14.65 -2.65 61.22
CA GLU A 35 15.61 -3.45 62.04
C GLU A 35 15.22 -3.61 63.52
N ALA A 36 15.47 -4.69 64.25
CA ALA A 36 15.75 -6.13 64.07
C ALA A 36 16.20 -6.61 65.49
N ALA A 37 16.16 -7.92 65.72
CA ALA A 37 16.66 -8.64 66.91
C ALA A 37 15.78 -8.57 68.17
N GLY A 38 15.53 -9.65 68.89
CA GLY A 38 16.07 -11.01 68.77
C GLY A 38 16.34 -11.61 70.15
N LEU A 39 15.82 -12.82 70.34
CA LEU A 39 16.43 -13.96 71.04
C LEU A 39 16.33 -14.10 72.57
N GLY A 40 15.83 -15.29 72.94
CA GLY A 40 16.34 -16.14 74.03
C GLY A 40 15.23 -16.65 74.97
N GLY A 41 14.90 -17.94 75.08
CA GLY A 41 15.44 -19.17 74.49
C GLY A 41 14.71 -20.40 75.08
N ALA A 42 14.69 -21.49 74.28
CA ALA A 42 14.81 -22.93 74.60
C ALA A 42 14.31 -23.50 75.95
N ALA A 43 13.76 -24.71 76.08
CA ALA A 43 13.45 -25.84 75.20
C ALA A 43 12.74 -26.93 76.05
N ARG A 44 11.96 -27.81 75.39
CA ARG A 44 11.75 -29.27 75.64
C ARG A 44 10.43 -29.69 74.99
N GLU A 45 10.46 -30.41 73.87
CA GLU A 45 10.60 -31.87 73.73
C GLU A 45 9.33 -32.61 74.17
N GLY A 46 8.73 -33.35 73.22
CA GLY A 46 7.93 -34.53 73.54
C GLY A 46 6.52 -34.60 72.95
N VAL A 47 6.38 -35.54 72.02
CA VAL A 47 5.22 -36.42 71.84
C VAL A 47 4.09 -35.95 70.91
N LEU A 48 4.01 -36.69 69.79
CA LEU A 48 2.91 -36.83 68.86
C LEU A 48 1.70 -37.46 69.56
N ASP A 49 0.48 -36.97 69.31
CA ASP A 49 -0.65 -37.84 68.95
C ASP A 49 -1.83 -37.05 68.32
N PRO A 50 -2.70 -37.72 67.51
CA PRO A 50 -3.54 -37.13 66.49
C PRO A 50 -5.05 -37.33 66.78
N GLY A 51 -5.92 -36.91 65.86
CA GLY A 51 -7.36 -37.20 65.98
C GLY A 51 -8.13 -37.02 64.67
N TYR A 52 -8.15 -38.09 63.88
CA TYR A 52 -8.92 -38.29 62.64
C TYR A 52 -10.37 -38.73 62.94
N ILE A 53 -11.33 -38.10 62.24
CA ILE A 53 -12.49 -38.67 61.50
C ILE A 53 -13.40 -39.73 62.24
N PRO A 54 -14.36 -40.44 61.60
CA PRO A 54 -15.83 -40.36 61.77
C PRO A 54 -16.47 -41.64 62.40
N TRP A 55 -17.76 -41.88 62.11
CA TRP A 55 -18.56 -43.14 62.10
C TRP A 55 -19.78 -43.15 63.09
N PRO A 56 -20.62 -44.22 63.15
CA PRO A 56 -21.97 -44.27 62.59
C PRO A 56 -23.00 -44.80 63.62
N GLY A 57 -24.20 -45.20 63.17
CA GLY A 57 -25.37 -45.52 64.04
C GLY A 57 -25.37 -46.85 64.81
N GLY A 58 -26.46 -47.06 65.57
CA GLY A 58 -26.85 -48.32 66.20
C GLY A 58 -27.86 -48.17 67.36
N GLU A 59 -28.91 -49.00 67.35
CA GLU A 59 -30.11 -49.06 68.21
C GLU A 59 -29.90 -49.49 69.69
N GLY A 60 -30.91 -49.25 70.54
CA GLY A 60 -31.39 -50.28 71.50
C GLY A 60 -31.54 -49.93 73.00
N SER A 61 -32.80 -49.82 73.44
CA SER A 61 -33.45 -50.36 74.68
C SER A 61 -32.95 -50.09 76.12
N GLY A 62 -33.89 -49.71 77.02
CA GLY A 62 -33.82 -50.01 78.47
C GLY A 62 -34.60 -49.09 79.42
N ALA A 63 -35.55 -49.66 80.19
CA ALA A 63 -36.47 -49.06 81.20
C ALA A 63 -35.77 -48.49 82.47
N GLN A 64 -36.36 -47.87 83.51
CA GLN A 64 -37.69 -47.94 84.17
C GLN A 64 -37.78 -46.90 85.33
N ARG A 65 -39.02 -46.63 85.80
CA ARG A 65 -39.53 -46.21 87.16
C ARG A 65 -40.12 -44.79 87.35
N GLY A 66 -41.38 -44.79 87.82
CA GLY A 66 -42.22 -43.65 88.27
C GLY A 66 -42.00 -43.23 89.73
N PRO A 67 -42.95 -42.49 90.37
CA PRO A 67 -44.23 -43.00 90.95
C PRO A 67 -45.46 -42.08 90.62
N GLY A 68 -46.76 -42.46 90.64
CA GLY A 68 -47.64 -43.07 91.66
C GLY A 68 -48.58 -41.97 92.23
N GLY A 69 -49.92 -42.01 92.37
CA GLY A 69 -51.01 -42.97 92.14
C GLY A 69 -52.37 -42.38 92.61
N SER A 70 -53.45 -43.18 92.53
CA SER A 70 -54.82 -43.03 93.11
C SER A 70 -55.85 -42.17 92.34
N ALA A 71 -57.09 -42.58 92.06
CA ALA A 71 -57.90 -43.77 92.37
C ALA A 71 -59.08 -43.89 91.36
N PRO A 72 -59.72 -45.08 91.23
CA PRO A 72 -60.84 -45.33 90.31
C PRO A 72 -62.21 -45.17 90.99
N ALA A 73 -63.26 -44.86 90.20
CA ALA A 73 -64.65 -44.89 90.65
C ALA A 73 -65.39 -46.15 90.12
N PRO A 74 -66.33 -46.74 90.88
CA PRO A 74 -66.75 -48.13 90.72
C PRO A 74 -68.09 -48.28 89.97
N LEU A 75 -68.25 -49.45 89.34
CA LEU A 75 -69.52 -50.02 88.92
C LEU A 75 -70.35 -50.41 90.15
N LEU A 76 -71.59 -49.96 90.21
CA LEU A 76 -72.65 -50.57 91.02
C LEU A 76 -73.85 -50.91 90.12
N SER A 77 -74.04 -52.21 90.05
CA SER A 77 -75.18 -53.05 89.68
C SER A 77 -76.58 -52.43 89.82
N ALA A 78 -77.44 -52.78 88.87
CA ALA A 78 -78.90 -52.88 89.02
C ALA A 78 -79.38 -54.17 88.32
N PRO A 79 -80.51 -54.77 88.74
CA PRO A 79 -80.59 -56.20 89.06
C PRO A 79 -81.01 -57.10 87.90
N ALA A 80 -80.61 -58.36 88.02
CA ALA A 80 -81.16 -59.49 87.29
C ALA A 80 -82.58 -59.79 87.78
N GLY A 81 -83.54 -59.90 86.86
CA GLY A 81 -84.87 -60.42 87.16
C GLY A 81 -85.92 -60.02 86.13
N ALA A 82 -85.96 -60.67 84.98
CA ALA A 82 -87.17 -60.81 84.17
C ALA A 82 -87.02 -62.02 83.25
N GLU A 83 -87.39 -63.19 83.78
CA GLU A 83 -87.61 -64.40 83.00
C GLU A 83 -88.66 -64.14 81.89
N ARG A 84 -88.49 -64.87 80.79
CA ARG A 84 -89.44 -64.99 79.68
C ARG A 84 -90.89 -65.07 80.18
N LEU A 85 -91.72 -64.12 79.76
CA LEU A 85 -93.12 -64.41 79.47
C LEU A 85 -93.45 -63.96 78.04
N GLN A 86 -93.89 -64.97 77.30
CA GLN A 86 -94.19 -65.02 75.89
C GLN A 86 -95.69 -64.74 75.77
N GLY A 87 -96.08 -63.75 74.95
CA GLY A 87 -97.48 -63.56 74.54
C GLY A 87 -98.27 -62.48 75.27
N LEU A 88 -97.79 -61.23 75.26
CA LEU A 88 -98.58 -60.05 75.63
C LEU A 88 -98.68 -59.11 74.42
N SER A 89 -99.88 -58.59 74.14
CA SER A 89 -100.15 -57.71 72.99
C SER A 89 -99.41 -56.36 73.13
N VAL A 90 -99.23 -55.63 72.03
CA VAL A 90 -98.55 -54.30 72.04
C VAL A 90 -99.19 -53.35 73.06
N GLU A 91 -100.50 -53.45 73.28
CA GLU A 91 -101.22 -52.72 74.34
C GLU A 91 -100.71 -53.09 75.74
N GLU A 92 -100.52 -54.37 76.05
CA GLU A 92 -100.05 -54.83 77.37
C GLU A 92 -98.57 -54.50 77.62
N VAL A 93 -97.73 -54.49 76.58
CA VAL A 93 -96.34 -54.05 76.68
C VAL A 93 -96.26 -52.53 76.89
N VAL A 94 -97.13 -51.77 76.22
CA VAL A 94 -97.26 -50.32 76.44
C VAL A 94 -97.82 -50.03 77.83
N VAL A 95 -98.80 -50.79 78.31
CA VAL A 95 -99.37 -50.64 79.66
C VAL A 95 -98.36 -51.04 80.74
N THR A 96 -97.60 -52.12 80.58
CA THR A 96 -96.54 -52.50 81.53
C THR A 96 -95.36 -51.54 81.52
N ARG A 97 -94.96 -51.01 80.35
CA ARG A 97 -93.95 -49.94 80.27
C ARG A 97 -94.46 -48.62 80.83
N MET A 98 -95.75 -48.31 80.65
CA MET A 98 -96.41 -47.13 81.22
C MET A 98 -96.50 -47.25 82.73
N GLN A 99 -96.84 -48.42 83.27
CA GLN A 99 -96.80 -48.72 84.70
C GLN A 99 -95.39 -48.61 85.27
N LEU A 100 -94.39 -49.18 84.59
CA LEU A 100 -92.99 -49.08 85.02
C LEU A 100 -92.46 -47.63 84.97
N LEU A 101 -92.88 -46.84 83.98
CA LEU A 101 -92.57 -45.40 83.93
C LEU A 101 -93.34 -44.61 84.98
N GLU A 102 -94.58 -44.98 85.30
CA GLU A 102 -95.34 -44.40 86.42
C GLU A 102 -94.70 -44.74 87.76
N GLU A 103 -94.17 -45.95 87.93
CA GLU A 103 -93.39 -46.38 89.09
C GLU A 103 -92.07 -45.61 89.19
N GLU A 104 -91.31 -45.45 88.09
CA GLU A 104 -90.08 -44.64 88.04
C GLU A 104 -90.37 -43.15 88.31
N LEU A 105 -91.44 -42.60 87.76
CA LEU A 105 -91.88 -41.22 88.04
C LEU A 105 -92.35 -41.05 89.48
N SER A 106 -92.99 -42.06 90.06
CA SER A 106 -93.39 -42.05 91.46
C SER A 106 -92.15 -42.14 92.37
N SER A 107 -91.19 -42.99 92.04
CA SER A 107 -89.89 -43.10 92.71
C SER A 107 -89.09 -41.80 92.66
N LEU A 108 -88.94 -41.17 91.49
CA LEU A 108 -88.25 -39.87 91.35
C LEU A 108 -88.98 -38.75 92.09
N LYS A 109 -90.31 -38.78 92.16
CA LYS A 109 -91.09 -37.83 92.97
C LYS A 109 -90.84 -38.04 94.45
N GLU A 110 -90.75 -39.29 94.90
CA GLU A 110 -90.39 -39.63 96.27
C GLU A 110 -88.94 -39.21 96.59
N GLU A 111 -87.96 -39.44 95.70
CA GLU A 111 -86.58 -38.98 95.86
C GLU A 111 -86.46 -37.45 95.90
N LEU A 112 -87.19 -36.74 95.03
CA LEU A 112 -87.25 -35.28 95.05
C LEU A 112 -87.88 -34.78 96.35
N ALA A 113 -88.96 -35.41 96.81
CA ALA A 113 -89.61 -35.08 98.07
C ALA A 113 -88.66 -35.34 99.26
N LEU A 114 -87.90 -36.43 99.24
CA LEU A 114 -86.85 -36.73 100.23
C LEU A 114 -85.72 -35.69 100.18
N CYS A 115 -85.22 -35.32 98.99
CA CYS A 115 -84.19 -34.29 98.85
C CYS A 115 -84.68 -32.91 99.32
N GLN A 116 -85.94 -32.57 99.06
CA GLN A 116 -86.56 -31.37 99.58
C GLN A 116 -86.69 -31.43 101.11
N ALA A 117 -87.13 -32.56 101.65
CA ALA A 117 -87.21 -32.77 103.09
C ALA A 117 -85.82 -32.69 103.75
N ASP A 118 -84.78 -33.24 103.14
CA ASP A 118 -83.40 -33.16 103.60
C ASP A 118 -82.86 -31.73 103.55
N LYS A 119 -83.13 -31.00 102.47
CA LYS A 119 -82.79 -29.57 102.38
C LYS A 119 -83.46 -28.78 103.50
N GLU A 120 -84.76 -28.97 103.70
CA GLU A 120 -85.51 -28.28 104.77
C GLU A 120 -85.07 -28.74 106.16
N PHE A 121 -84.70 -30.02 106.32
CA PHE A 121 -84.15 -30.57 107.55
C PHE A 121 -82.79 -29.96 107.89
N VAL A 122 -81.84 -29.95 106.95
CA VAL A 122 -80.53 -29.32 107.10
C VAL A 122 -80.67 -27.82 107.34
N TRP A 123 -81.59 -27.16 106.64
CA TRP A 123 -81.89 -25.74 106.84
C TRP A 123 -82.47 -25.47 108.24
N THR A 124 -83.40 -26.30 108.71
CA THR A 124 -83.98 -26.20 110.06
C THR A 124 -82.93 -26.50 111.13
N LEU A 125 -82.06 -27.49 110.91
CA LEU A 125 -80.96 -27.84 111.79
C LEU A 125 -79.95 -26.67 111.89
N TRP A 126 -79.59 -26.07 110.75
CA TRP A 126 -78.75 -24.88 110.68
C TRP A 126 -79.38 -23.70 111.43
N LYS A 127 -80.68 -23.46 111.22
CA LYS A 127 -81.42 -22.39 111.90
C LYS A 127 -81.50 -22.62 113.42
N ARG A 128 -81.70 -23.86 113.86
CA ARG A 128 -81.66 -24.23 115.29
C ARG A 128 -80.24 -24.08 115.86
N LEU A 129 -79.22 -24.50 115.13
CA LEU A 129 -77.81 -24.31 115.50
C LEU A 129 -77.49 -22.82 115.67
N GLN A 130 -77.98 -21.96 114.77
CA GLN A 130 -77.81 -20.51 114.84
C GLN A 130 -78.45 -19.87 116.07
N VAL A 131 -79.62 -20.38 116.52
CA VAL A 131 -80.30 -19.90 117.73
C VAL A 131 -79.67 -20.46 119.00
N THR A 132 -79.27 -21.74 119.00
CA THR A 132 -78.76 -22.44 120.20
C THR A 132 -77.27 -22.20 120.45
N ASN A 133 -76.48 -21.99 119.39
CA ASN A 133 -75.04 -21.84 119.43
C ASN A 133 -74.60 -20.68 118.52
N PRO A 134 -74.95 -19.42 118.88
CA PRO A 134 -74.63 -18.25 118.07
C PRO A 134 -73.11 -18.10 117.84
N ASP A 135 -72.29 -18.47 118.82
CA ASP A 135 -70.82 -18.41 118.73
C ASP A 135 -70.25 -19.37 117.67
N VAL A 136 -70.82 -20.57 117.57
CA VAL A 136 -70.42 -21.57 116.56
C VAL A 136 -70.83 -21.09 115.17
N THR A 137 -72.05 -20.59 115.01
CA THR A 137 -72.51 -20.04 113.72
C THR A 137 -71.69 -18.82 113.31
N HIS A 138 -71.37 -17.92 114.24
CA HIS A 138 -70.48 -16.78 113.96
C HIS A 138 -69.10 -17.25 113.49
N THR A 139 -68.52 -18.25 114.15
CA THR A 139 -67.23 -18.86 113.77
C THR A 139 -67.29 -19.46 112.36
N VAL A 140 -68.34 -20.23 112.06
CA VAL A 140 -68.53 -20.80 110.71
C VAL A 140 -68.68 -19.70 109.66
N SER A 141 -69.44 -18.62 109.93
CA SER A 141 -69.55 -17.47 109.02
C SER A 141 -68.20 -16.78 108.76
N LEU A 142 -67.37 -16.59 109.79
CA LEU A 142 -66.01 -16.04 109.63
C LEU A 142 -65.11 -16.97 108.80
N ILE A 143 -65.22 -18.30 108.97
CA ILE A 143 -64.47 -19.29 108.16
C ILE A 143 -64.91 -19.23 106.69
N VAL A 144 -66.22 -19.20 106.43
CA VAL A 144 -66.76 -19.10 105.06
C VAL A 144 -66.32 -17.81 104.39
N GLU A 145 -66.41 -16.68 105.09
CA GLU A 145 -65.94 -15.40 104.54
C GLU A 145 -64.43 -15.42 104.28
N ARG A 146 -63.62 -16.01 105.17
CA ARG A 146 -62.17 -16.18 104.93
C ARG A 146 -61.89 -17.04 103.71
N GLU A 147 -62.57 -18.17 103.54
CA GLU A 147 -62.35 -19.04 102.37
C GLU A 147 -62.81 -18.36 101.07
N LYS A 148 -63.93 -17.64 101.09
CA LYS A 148 -64.36 -16.80 99.97
C LYS A 148 -63.31 -15.73 99.62
N GLN A 149 -62.79 -15.01 100.61
CA GLN A 149 -61.74 -14.01 100.38
C GLN A 149 -60.45 -14.65 99.80
N LYS A 150 -60.10 -15.88 100.22
CA LYS A 150 -58.97 -16.61 99.64
C LYS A 150 -59.22 -17.03 98.20
N THR A 151 -60.40 -17.52 97.84
CA THR A 151 -60.73 -17.89 96.45
C THR A 151 -60.78 -16.64 95.57
N GLU A 152 -61.42 -15.57 96.03
CA GLU A 152 -61.45 -14.29 95.31
C GLU A 152 -60.05 -13.68 95.13
N ALA A 153 -59.15 -13.84 96.10
CA ALA A 153 -57.77 -13.41 95.96
C ALA A 153 -56.99 -14.25 94.94
N LYS A 154 -57.26 -15.55 94.83
CA LYS A 154 -56.69 -16.42 93.78
C LYS A 154 -57.23 -16.04 92.41
N ASP A 155 -58.54 -15.83 92.29
CA ASP A 155 -59.18 -15.44 91.04
C ASP A 155 -58.65 -14.09 90.55
N ARG A 156 -58.49 -13.12 91.45
CA ARG A 156 -57.84 -11.84 91.13
C ARG A 156 -56.42 -12.01 90.59
N LYS A 157 -55.60 -12.89 91.20
CA LYS A 157 -54.24 -13.18 90.70
C LYS A 157 -54.26 -13.85 89.33
N VAL A 158 -55.19 -14.78 89.09
CA VAL A 158 -55.35 -15.42 87.78
C VAL A 158 -55.72 -14.38 86.72
N LEU A 159 -56.65 -13.48 87.03
CA LEU A 159 -57.05 -12.39 86.14
C LEU A 159 -55.89 -11.43 85.84
N GLU A 160 -55.08 -11.07 86.85
CA GLU A 160 -53.88 -10.24 86.66
C GLU A 160 -52.86 -10.93 85.73
N ILE A 161 -52.61 -12.23 85.94
CA ILE A 161 -51.71 -13.01 85.09
C ILE A 161 -52.23 -13.09 83.65
N LEU A 162 -53.55 -13.26 83.46
CA LEU A 162 -54.17 -13.26 82.14
C LEU A 162 -54.00 -11.90 81.45
N GLN A 163 -54.28 -10.79 82.15
CA GLN A 163 -54.09 -9.45 81.59
C GLN A 163 -52.63 -9.19 81.17
N VAL A 164 -51.65 -9.57 82.00
CA VAL A 164 -50.23 -9.43 81.66
C VAL A 164 -49.85 -10.30 80.46
N LYS A 165 -50.38 -11.53 80.38
CA LYS A 165 -50.16 -12.43 79.24
C LYS A 165 -50.78 -11.88 77.96
N ASP A 166 -52.01 -11.37 78.02
CA ASP A 166 -52.71 -10.78 76.87
C ASP A 166 -51.96 -9.56 76.35
N ALA A 167 -51.50 -8.67 77.24
CA ALA A 167 -50.66 -7.54 76.87
C ALA A 167 -49.34 -8.01 76.21
N LYS A 168 -48.74 -9.09 76.72
CA LYS A 168 -47.50 -9.63 76.15
C LYS A 168 -47.71 -10.28 74.78
N ILE A 169 -48.82 -10.97 74.59
CA ILE A 169 -49.23 -11.55 73.30
C ILE A 169 -49.40 -10.43 72.28
N GLN A 170 -50.13 -9.37 72.62
CA GLN A 170 -50.33 -8.22 71.74
C GLN A 170 -49.01 -7.54 71.35
N GLU A 171 -48.08 -7.39 72.29
CA GLU A 171 -46.74 -6.83 72.00
C GLU A 171 -45.94 -7.72 71.04
N LEU A 172 -46.01 -9.05 71.21
CA LEU A 172 -45.35 -10.01 70.34
C LEU A 172 -45.96 -9.99 68.93
N GLU A 173 -47.28 -9.95 68.81
CA GLU A 173 -47.99 -9.86 67.53
C GLU A 173 -47.64 -8.57 66.78
N GLN A 174 -47.57 -7.44 67.48
CA GLN A 174 -47.12 -6.17 66.90
C GLN A 174 -45.68 -6.28 66.38
N ARG A 175 -44.76 -6.83 67.17
CA ARG A 175 -43.37 -7.06 66.74
C ARG A 175 -43.28 -8.02 65.55
N GLU A 176 -44.06 -9.11 65.54
CA GLU A 176 -44.12 -10.04 64.42
C GLU A 176 -44.63 -9.37 63.14
N SER A 177 -45.67 -8.53 63.24
CA SER A 177 -46.18 -7.77 62.10
C SER A 177 -45.18 -6.75 61.56
N GLY A 178 -44.39 -6.11 62.44
CA GLY A 178 -43.30 -5.22 62.07
C GLY A 178 -42.20 -5.96 61.32
N LEU A 179 -41.72 -7.07 61.88
CA LEU A 179 -40.70 -7.91 61.25
C LEU A 179 -41.17 -8.50 59.90
N LYS A 180 -42.45 -8.90 59.78
CA LYS A 180 -43.02 -9.36 58.49
C LYS A 180 -42.98 -8.26 57.43
N ARG A 181 -43.24 -7.01 57.81
CA ARG A 181 -43.15 -5.86 56.89
C ARG A 181 -41.70 -5.62 56.45
N ASP A 182 -40.77 -5.60 57.40
CA ASP A 182 -39.35 -5.40 57.13
C ASP A 182 -38.76 -6.49 56.22
N ILE A 183 -39.13 -7.76 56.46
CA ILE A 183 -38.76 -8.89 55.60
C ILE A 183 -39.27 -8.68 54.18
N ASN A 184 -40.53 -8.28 54.01
CA ASN A 184 -41.10 -8.00 52.68
C ASN A 184 -40.36 -6.88 51.96
N ASP A 185 -39.99 -5.81 52.66
CA ASP A 185 -39.25 -4.69 52.06
C ASP A 185 -37.79 -5.05 51.75
N LEU A 186 -37.16 -5.91 52.55
CA LEU A 186 -35.87 -6.51 52.20
C LEU A 186 -35.98 -7.39 50.94
N ILE A 187 -37.03 -8.21 50.82
CA ILE A 187 -37.23 -9.08 49.66
C ILE A 187 -37.40 -8.24 48.38
N LYS A 188 -38.19 -7.16 48.41
CA LYS A 188 -38.35 -6.26 47.25
C LYS A 188 -37.02 -5.63 46.83
N ARG A 189 -36.24 -5.13 47.80
CA ARG A 189 -34.91 -4.56 47.51
C ARG A 189 -33.95 -5.61 46.94
N LYS A 190 -33.98 -6.83 47.46
CA LYS A 190 -33.17 -7.93 46.94
C LYS A 190 -33.52 -8.23 45.48
N ILE A 191 -34.81 -8.32 45.14
CA ILE A 191 -35.27 -8.55 43.77
C ILE A 191 -34.77 -7.46 42.83
N ALA A 192 -34.91 -6.18 43.21
CA ALA A 192 -34.43 -5.06 42.39
C ALA A 192 -32.90 -5.12 42.14
N VAL A 193 -32.13 -5.48 43.16
CA VAL A 193 -30.67 -5.66 43.04
C VAL A 193 -30.31 -6.87 42.17
N ASP A 194 -31.06 -7.98 42.27
CA ASP A 194 -30.84 -9.16 41.44
C ASP A 194 -31.15 -8.86 39.95
N GLU A 195 -32.18 -8.06 39.68
CA GLU A 195 -32.51 -7.57 38.33
C GLU A 195 -31.41 -6.65 37.77
N GLU A 196 -30.91 -5.69 38.55
CA GLU A 196 -29.78 -4.83 38.16
C GLU A 196 -28.52 -5.66 37.87
N ASN A 197 -28.20 -6.62 38.75
CA ASN A 197 -27.08 -7.53 38.54
C ASN A 197 -27.22 -8.37 37.26
N ALA A 198 -28.44 -8.80 36.93
CA ALA A 198 -28.70 -9.51 35.68
C ALA A 198 -28.47 -8.63 34.45
N LEU A 199 -28.89 -7.36 34.51
CA LEU A 199 -28.63 -6.37 33.45
C LEU A 199 -27.13 -6.09 33.29
N LEU A 200 -26.41 -5.84 34.38
CA LEU A 200 -24.97 -5.60 34.35
C LEU A 200 -24.19 -6.81 33.80
N ARG A 201 -24.60 -8.03 34.15
CA ARG A 201 -24.00 -9.25 33.57
C ARG A 201 -24.21 -9.34 32.05
N LYS A 202 -25.40 -8.96 31.57
CA LYS A 202 -25.70 -8.92 30.13
C LYS A 202 -24.84 -7.87 29.42
N GLU A 203 -24.77 -6.64 29.95
CA GLU A 203 -23.95 -5.57 29.40
C GLU A 203 -22.47 -5.92 29.37
N PHE A 204 -21.96 -6.56 30.44
CA PHE A 204 -20.59 -7.06 30.48
C PHE A 204 -20.33 -8.11 29.40
N GLY A 205 -21.28 -9.03 29.20
CA GLY A 205 -21.22 -10.02 28.11
C GLY A 205 -21.19 -9.37 26.72
N ASP A 206 -22.06 -8.37 26.49
CA ASP A 206 -22.13 -7.63 25.23
C ASP A 206 -20.84 -6.82 24.97
N LEU A 207 -20.28 -6.18 25.99
CA LEU A 207 -18.99 -5.49 25.92
C LEU A 207 -17.83 -6.45 25.65
N GLN A 208 -17.81 -7.60 26.33
CA GLN A 208 -16.80 -8.62 26.10
C GLN A 208 -16.85 -9.16 24.67
N LYS A 209 -18.06 -9.35 24.12
CA LYS A 209 -18.25 -9.73 22.71
C LYS A 209 -17.72 -8.65 21.77
N LYS A 210 -18.13 -7.38 21.95
CA LYS A 210 -17.62 -6.24 21.16
C LYS A 210 -16.10 -6.12 21.21
N PHE A 211 -15.48 -6.39 22.37
CA PHE A 211 -14.03 -6.36 22.51
C PHE A 211 -13.35 -7.48 21.72
N LYS A 212 -13.92 -8.70 21.72
CA LYS A 212 -13.42 -9.82 20.89
C LYS A 212 -13.56 -9.51 19.40
N ASP A 213 -14.71 -9.00 18.99
CA ASP A 213 -14.98 -8.63 17.58
C ASP A 213 -13.99 -7.55 17.13
N LYS A 214 -13.80 -6.48 17.92
CA LYS A 214 -12.86 -5.40 17.57
C LYS A 214 -11.40 -5.87 17.57
N ARG A 215 -11.03 -6.76 18.48
CA ARG A 215 -9.70 -7.40 18.47
C ARG A 215 -9.48 -8.20 17.18
N GLN A 216 -10.49 -8.92 16.72
CA GLN A 216 -10.41 -9.69 15.48
C GLN A 216 -10.34 -8.75 14.26
N GLU A 217 -11.18 -7.72 14.18
CA GLU A 217 -11.15 -6.72 13.11
C GLU A 217 -9.77 -6.03 13.00
N VAL A 218 -9.13 -5.71 14.13
CA VAL A 218 -7.77 -5.15 14.16
C VAL A 218 -6.75 -6.15 13.65
N LYS A 219 -6.89 -7.45 13.99
CA LYS A 219 -6.01 -8.51 13.49
C LYS A 219 -6.11 -8.64 11.97
N ASP A 220 -7.34 -8.69 11.44
CA ASP A 220 -7.60 -8.84 10.01
C ASP A 220 -7.14 -7.61 9.22
N SER A 221 -7.38 -6.40 9.76
CA SER A 221 -6.92 -5.15 9.15
C SER A 221 -5.40 -5.07 9.10
N LYS A 222 -4.71 -5.54 10.16
CA LYS A 222 -3.25 -5.59 10.21
C LYS A 222 -2.70 -6.54 9.14
N GLU A 223 -3.29 -7.72 8.99
CA GLU A 223 -2.88 -8.69 7.94
C GLU A 223 -3.11 -8.14 6.53
N CYS A 224 -4.26 -7.49 6.30
CA CYS A 224 -4.57 -6.82 5.02
C CYS A 224 -3.55 -5.72 4.69
N ILE A 225 -3.17 -4.90 5.67
CA ILE A 225 -2.15 -3.86 5.51
C ILE A 225 -0.79 -4.50 5.18
N GLN A 226 -0.38 -5.53 5.93
CA GLN A 226 0.89 -6.23 5.70
C GLN A 226 0.98 -6.86 4.30
N ASN A 227 -0.11 -7.47 3.82
CA ASN A 227 -0.16 -8.02 2.46
C ASN A 227 -0.02 -6.94 1.38
N LYS A 228 -0.66 -5.78 1.58
CA LYS A 228 -0.52 -4.63 0.66
C LYS A 228 0.87 -4.00 0.72
N GLU A 229 1.47 -3.91 1.91
CA GLU A 229 2.85 -3.45 2.08
C GLU A 229 3.84 -4.36 1.35
N GLU A 230 3.64 -5.68 1.43
CA GLU A 230 4.49 -6.65 0.72
C GLU A 230 4.30 -6.57 -0.80
N GLN A 231 3.06 -6.43 -1.28
CA GLN A 231 2.80 -6.16 -2.70
C GLN A 231 3.47 -4.88 -3.18
N ASN A 232 3.35 -3.79 -2.41
CA ASN A 232 4.01 -2.52 -2.73
C ASN A 232 5.53 -2.66 -2.73
N ARG A 233 6.11 -3.44 -1.78
CA ARG A 233 7.54 -3.73 -1.74
C ARG A 233 8.02 -4.42 -3.03
N LEU A 234 7.26 -5.41 -3.51
CA LEU A 234 7.56 -6.11 -4.76
C LEU A 234 7.48 -5.17 -5.96
N ILE A 235 6.41 -4.37 -6.07
CA ILE A 235 6.25 -3.41 -7.18
C ILE A 235 7.38 -2.38 -7.20
N ILE A 236 7.77 -1.85 -6.03
CA ILE A 236 8.90 -0.91 -5.94
C ILE A 236 10.19 -1.56 -6.43
N LYS A 237 10.45 -2.81 -6.02
CA LYS A 237 11.63 -3.55 -6.45
C LYS A 237 11.67 -3.73 -7.98
N ASP A 238 10.55 -4.12 -8.58
CA ASP A 238 10.46 -4.30 -10.04
C ASP A 238 10.69 -2.97 -10.79
N LEU A 239 10.12 -1.86 -10.28
CA LEU A 239 10.33 -0.52 -10.86
C LEU A 239 11.77 -0.04 -10.70
N GLU A 240 12.42 -0.33 -9.58
CA GLU A 240 13.84 -0.02 -9.36
C GLU A 240 14.73 -0.79 -10.34
N GLU A 241 14.45 -2.07 -10.57
CA GLU A 241 15.18 -2.91 -11.54
C GLU A 241 15.00 -2.38 -12.98
N GLU A 242 13.78 -2.01 -13.39
CA GLU A 242 13.55 -1.41 -14.71
C GLU A 242 14.22 -0.04 -14.84
N ASN A 243 14.20 0.78 -13.79
CA ASN A 243 14.89 2.07 -13.80
C ASN A 243 16.42 1.89 -13.92
N GLN A 244 16.99 0.89 -13.26
CA GLN A 244 18.41 0.53 -13.43
C GLN A 244 18.71 0.12 -14.87
N LYS A 245 17.88 -0.73 -15.49
CA LYS A 245 18.04 -1.15 -16.90
C LYS A 245 17.91 0.03 -17.88
N LEU A 246 16.99 0.96 -17.63
CA LEU A 246 16.86 2.17 -18.44
C LEU A 246 18.07 3.10 -18.25
N SER A 247 18.55 3.26 -17.01
CA SER A 247 19.72 4.06 -16.70
C SER A 247 20.98 3.54 -17.39
N THR A 248 21.21 2.22 -17.37
CA THR A 248 22.36 1.61 -18.10
C THR A 248 22.24 1.85 -19.59
N ARG A 249 21.06 1.64 -20.18
CA ARG A 249 20.81 1.91 -21.61
C ARG A 249 21.02 3.38 -21.98
N CYS A 250 20.62 4.32 -21.11
CA CYS A 250 20.87 5.75 -21.32
C CYS A 250 22.37 6.07 -21.35
N VAL A 251 23.15 5.47 -20.44
CA VAL A 251 24.62 5.62 -20.43
C VAL A 251 25.24 5.05 -21.70
N ASP A 252 24.80 3.87 -22.15
CA ASP A 252 25.30 3.25 -23.37
C ASP A 252 25.01 4.10 -24.62
N LEU A 253 23.79 4.62 -24.74
CA LEU A 253 23.40 5.52 -25.84
C LEU A 253 24.19 6.83 -25.82
N LEU A 254 24.49 7.38 -24.63
CA LEU A 254 25.35 8.56 -24.49
C LEU A 254 26.78 8.27 -24.97
N ASN A 255 27.32 7.10 -24.61
CA ASN A 255 28.64 6.67 -25.07
C ASN A 255 28.69 6.49 -26.59
N ASP A 256 27.64 5.91 -27.17
CA ASP A 256 27.51 5.76 -28.63
C ASP A 256 27.43 7.10 -29.36
N LEU A 257 26.64 8.05 -28.83
CA LEU A 257 26.56 9.41 -29.38
C LEU A 257 27.91 10.11 -29.34
N GLU A 258 28.66 9.98 -28.24
CA GLU A 258 29.98 10.57 -28.10
C GLU A 258 30.99 9.94 -29.07
N ARG A 259 30.92 8.62 -29.29
CA ARG A 259 31.72 7.93 -30.31
C ARG A 259 31.40 8.44 -31.72
N LEU A 260 30.12 8.57 -32.07
CA LEU A 260 29.69 9.08 -33.37
C LEU A 260 30.13 10.53 -33.58
N ARG A 261 30.06 11.39 -32.57
CA ARG A 261 30.59 12.77 -32.63
C ARG A 261 32.09 12.80 -32.92
N LYS A 262 32.88 11.93 -32.28
CA LYS A 262 34.32 11.81 -32.53
C LYS A 262 34.60 11.38 -33.97
N GLN A 263 33.82 10.44 -34.50
CA GLN A 263 33.92 10.02 -35.91
C GLN A 263 33.52 11.15 -36.87
N GLU A 264 32.43 11.87 -36.60
CA GLU A 264 32.01 13.01 -37.42
C GLU A 264 33.09 14.10 -37.47
N ALA A 265 33.70 14.41 -36.33
CA ALA A 265 34.81 15.36 -36.24
C ALA A 265 36.04 14.89 -37.05
N HIS A 266 36.31 13.59 -37.07
CA HIS A 266 37.37 13.00 -37.89
C HIS A 266 37.07 13.18 -39.40
N TRP A 267 35.89 12.74 -39.86
CA TRP A 267 35.49 12.86 -41.26
C TRP A 267 35.44 14.30 -41.75
N LYS A 268 35.03 15.25 -40.89
CA LYS A 268 35.09 16.69 -41.20
C LYS A 268 36.51 17.16 -41.50
N LYS A 269 37.50 16.74 -40.69
CA LYS A 269 38.92 17.08 -40.92
C LYS A 269 39.44 16.48 -42.22
N GLU A 270 39.13 15.22 -42.48
CA GLU A 270 39.52 14.56 -43.73
C GLU A 270 38.88 15.21 -44.96
N LYS A 271 37.59 15.59 -44.87
CA LYS A 271 36.90 16.34 -45.92
C LYS A 271 37.63 17.65 -46.22
N TYR A 272 37.96 18.46 -45.21
CA TYR A 272 38.71 19.71 -45.42
C TYR A 272 40.09 19.48 -46.06
N SER A 273 40.78 18.42 -45.66
CA SER A 273 42.07 18.03 -46.25
C SER A 273 41.95 17.65 -47.73
N ILE A 274 40.92 16.86 -48.08
CA ILE A 274 40.64 16.47 -49.46
C ILE A 274 40.21 17.68 -50.29
N ASP A 275 39.30 18.53 -49.78
CA ASP A 275 38.85 19.75 -50.45
C ASP A 275 40.03 20.69 -50.77
N ALA A 276 41.00 20.83 -49.85
CA ALA A 276 42.21 21.61 -50.08
C ALA A 276 43.09 21.01 -51.21
N LYS A 277 43.20 19.68 -51.28
CA LYS A 277 43.90 18.98 -52.37
C LYS A 277 43.19 19.17 -53.71
N ILE A 278 41.86 19.05 -53.73
CA ILE A 278 41.04 19.29 -54.94
C ILE A 278 41.28 20.71 -55.45
N LYS A 279 41.19 21.72 -54.58
CA LYS A 279 41.44 23.12 -54.95
C LYS A 279 42.85 23.34 -55.52
N THR A 280 43.84 22.64 -54.99
CA THR A 280 45.22 22.69 -55.51
C THR A 280 45.29 22.08 -56.91
N PHE A 281 44.66 20.92 -57.14
CA PHE A 281 44.61 20.31 -58.47
C PHE A 281 43.82 21.14 -59.49
N GLU A 282 42.71 21.77 -59.07
CA GLU A 282 41.95 22.69 -59.91
C GLU A 282 42.82 23.88 -60.37
N ASN A 283 43.59 24.48 -59.45
CA ASN A 283 44.52 25.56 -59.79
C ASN A 283 45.59 25.08 -60.79
N ASN A 284 46.21 23.93 -60.53
CA ASN A 284 47.22 23.35 -61.43
C ASN A 284 46.65 23.07 -62.83
N LEU A 285 45.42 22.55 -62.92
CA LEU A 285 44.74 22.34 -64.19
C LEU A 285 44.45 23.66 -64.92
N MET A 286 44.06 24.71 -64.20
CA MET A 286 43.86 26.03 -64.78
C MET A 286 45.16 26.65 -65.30
N GLU A 287 46.28 26.48 -64.58
CA GLU A 287 47.61 26.91 -65.02
C GLU A 287 48.06 26.15 -66.27
N ALA A 288 47.97 24.82 -66.26
CA ALA A 288 48.32 23.99 -67.42
C ALA A 288 47.48 24.35 -68.66
N ARG A 289 46.18 24.64 -68.49
CA ARG A 289 45.33 25.14 -69.59
C ARG A 289 45.83 26.46 -70.16
N LYS A 290 46.23 27.42 -69.32
CA LYS A 290 46.81 28.69 -69.77
C LYS A 290 48.12 28.48 -70.53
N GLU A 291 48.98 27.57 -70.06
CA GLU A 291 50.23 27.22 -70.75
C GLU A 291 49.99 26.59 -72.13
N ILE A 292 48.98 25.73 -72.24
CA ILE A 292 48.53 25.15 -73.52
C ILE A 292 48.03 26.26 -74.44
N GLU A 293 47.19 27.17 -73.97
CA GLU A 293 46.68 28.30 -74.76
C GLU A 293 47.82 29.20 -75.27
N VAL A 294 48.79 29.52 -74.41
CA VAL A 294 50.01 30.25 -74.79
C VAL A 294 50.80 29.47 -75.84
N SER A 295 51.01 28.16 -75.65
CA SER A 295 51.74 27.32 -76.59
C SER A 295 51.02 27.19 -77.94
N GLN A 296 49.70 27.09 -77.93
CA GLN A 296 48.86 27.06 -79.12
C GLN A 296 48.92 28.39 -79.88
N SER A 297 48.89 29.52 -79.17
CA SER A 297 49.07 30.84 -79.79
C SER A 297 50.44 30.97 -80.47
N LYS A 298 51.51 30.48 -79.82
CA LYS A 298 52.88 30.41 -80.41
C LYS A 298 52.92 29.51 -81.64
N TYR A 299 52.32 28.32 -81.56
CA TYR A 299 52.23 27.39 -82.69
C TYR A 299 51.50 28.02 -83.88
N ASN A 300 50.35 28.66 -83.64
CA ASN A 300 49.59 29.36 -84.68
C ASN A 300 50.41 30.50 -85.32
N ALA A 301 51.13 31.28 -84.51
CA ALA A 301 52.01 32.33 -85.02
C ALA A 301 53.16 31.79 -85.89
N LEU A 302 53.81 30.71 -85.46
CA LEU A 302 54.85 30.03 -86.24
C LEU A 302 54.29 29.41 -87.51
N SER A 303 53.10 28.80 -87.45
CA SER A 303 52.41 28.26 -88.62
C SER A 303 52.13 29.36 -89.65
N LEU A 304 51.66 30.53 -89.21
CA LEU A 304 51.45 31.70 -90.07
C LEU A 304 52.77 32.22 -90.68
N GLN A 305 53.86 32.26 -89.90
CA GLN A 305 55.18 32.60 -90.43
C GLN A 305 55.66 31.60 -91.49
N LEU A 306 55.47 30.30 -91.25
CA LEU A 306 55.82 29.25 -92.18
C LEU A 306 55.02 29.34 -93.47
N THR A 307 53.71 29.58 -93.40
CA THR A 307 52.88 29.79 -94.60
C THR A 307 53.33 31.01 -95.39
N ASN A 308 53.65 32.11 -94.71
CA ASN A 308 54.18 33.31 -95.37
C ASN A 308 55.52 33.02 -96.07
N LYS A 309 56.45 32.33 -95.40
CA LYS A 309 57.73 31.93 -96.01
C LYS A 309 57.55 30.97 -97.18
N GLN A 310 56.59 30.05 -97.09
CA GLN A 310 56.25 29.17 -98.20
C GLN A 310 55.72 29.97 -99.41
N THR A 311 54.86 30.96 -99.19
CA THR A 311 54.37 31.83 -100.28
C THR A 311 55.47 32.71 -100.88
N GLU A 312 56.37 33.27 -100.05
CA GLU A 312 57.55 34.02 -100.51
C GLU A 312 58.48 33.14 -101.36
N LEU A 313 58.70 31.88 -100.93
CA LEU A 313 59.54 30.93 -101.65
C LEU A 313 58.93 30.59 -103.01
N ILE A 314 57.62 30.31 -103.07
CA ILE A 314 56.90 30.06 -104.34
C ILE A 314 57.04 31.27 -105.27
N GLN A 315 56.90 32.50 -104.75
CA GLN A 315 57.11 33.71 -105.53
C GLN A 315 58.55 33.81 -106.07
N LYS A 316 59.55 33.50 -105.24
CA LYS A 316 60.97 33.50 -105.67
C LYS A 316 61.25 32.43 -106.72
N ASP A 317 60.67 31.23 -106.61
CA ASP A 317 60.80 30.19 -107.62
C ASP A 317 60.17 30.61 -108.95
N MET A 318 59.04 31.34 -108.91
CA MET A 318 58.46 31.95 -110.12
C MET A 318 59.40 32.98 -110.74
N ASP A 319 59.97 33.88 -109.94
CA ASP A 319 60.94 34.90 -110.40
C ASP A 319 62.20 34.23 -110.99
N ILE A 320 62.76 33.20 -110.33
CA ILE A 320 63.92 32.44 -110.84
C ILE A 320 63.58 31.76 -112.16
N THR A 321 62.39 31.18 -112.28
CA THR A 321 61.94 30.54 -113.52
C THR A 321 61.80 31.56 -114.64
N LEU A 322 61.34 32.78 -114.35
CA LEU A 322 61.28 33.89 -115.29
C LEU A 322 62.69 34.30 -115.74
N VAL A 323 63.60 34.58 -114.79
CA VAL A 323 64.99 34.96 -115.10
C VAL A 323 65.73 33.87 -115.88
N ARG A 324 65.48 32.59 -115.60
CA ARG A 324 66.03 31.47 -116.39
C ARG A 324 65.53 31.50 -117.83
N LYS A 325 64.26 31.85 -118.08
CA LYS A 325 63.74 32.02 -119.45
C LYS A 325 64.39 33.21 -120.14
N GLU A 326 64.47 34.36 -119.48
CA GLU A 326 65.14 35.55 -120.01
C GLU A 326 66.61 35.27 -120.34
N LEU A 327 67.33 34.54 -119.48
CA LEU A 327 68.71 34.11 -119.73
C LEU A 327 68.79 33.17 -120.94
N GLN A 328 67.86 32.23 -121.08
CA GLN A 328 67.79 31.33 -122.22
C GLN A 328 67.55 32.09 -123.53
N GLU A 329 66.65 33.08 -123.51
CA GLU A 329 66.40 33.98 -124.63
C GLU A 329 67.65 34.79 -124.99
N LEU A 330 68.32 35.38 -123.99
CA LEU A 330 69.59 36.09 -124.16
C LEU A 330 70.68 35.19 -124.76
N GLN A 331 70.80 33.95 -124.29
CA GLN A 331 71.76 32.98 -124.82
C GLN A 331 71.43 32.62 -126.28
N ASN A 332 70.14 32.49 -126.63
CA ASN A 332 69.71 32.23 -128.00
C ASN A 332 70.03 33.44 -128.91
N LEU A 333 69.76 34.66 -128.45
CA LEU A 333 70.12 35.89 -129.14
C LEU A 333 71.64 36.01 -129.32
N TYR A 334 72.42 35.68 -128.29
CA TYR A 334 73.88 35.66 -128.38
C TYR A 334 74.38 34.66 -129.42
N LYS A 335 73.83 33.43 -129.43
CA LYS A 335 74.17 32.42 -130.44
C LYS A 335 73.86 32.91 -131.86
N GLN A 336 72.68 33.51 -132.07
CA GLN A 336 72.31 34.12 -133.35
C GLN A 336 73.30 35.22 -133.75
N ASN A 337 73.64 36.12 -132.83
CA ASN A 337 74.59 37.19 -133.09
C ASN A 337 76.00 36.66 -133.42
N SER A 338 76.45 35.61 -132.72
CA SER A 338 77.72 34.94 -133.01
C SER A 338 77.73 34.27 -134.39
N ALA A 339 76.60 33.67 -134.80
CA ALA A 339 76.44 33.10 -136.13
C ALA A 339 76.45 34.20 -137.20
N HIS A 340 75.79 35.33 -136.96
CA HIS A 340 75.86 36.52 -137.82
C HIS A 340 77.29 37.07 -137.92
N THR A 341 78.03 37.10 -136.82
CA THR A 341 79.44 37.53 -136.77
C THR A 341 80.33 36.56 -137.55
N ALA A 342 80.09 35.24 -137.44
CA ALA A 342 80.79 34.22 -138.21
C ALA A 342 80.52 34.36 -139.71
N GLN A 343 79.26 34.59 -140.10
CA GLN A 343 78.89 34.89 -141.49
C GLN A 343 79.59 36.16 -142.00
N GLN A 344 79.70 37.21 -141.19
CA GLN A 344 80.48 38.40 -141.53
C GLN A 344 81.98 38.09 -141.69
N ALA A 345 82.56 37.26 -140.83
CA ALA A 345 83.97 36.87 -140.93
C ALA A 345 84.25 36.05 -142.20
N GLU A 346 83.32 35.17 -142.58
CA GLU A 346 83.41 34.37 -143.80
C GLU A 346 83.34 35.25 -145.06
N LEU A 347 82.48 36.28 -145.06
CA LEU A 347 82.42 37.30 -146.11
C LEU A 347 83.74 38.09 -146.23
N ILE A 348 84.34 38.47 -145.09
CA ILE A 348 85.65 39.14 -145.06
C ILE A 348 86.74 38.23 -145.63
N GLN A 349 86.71 36.93 -145.31
CA GLN A 349 87.68 35.98 -145.81
C GLN A 349 87.54 35.78 -147.34
N GLN A 350 86.31 35.71 -147.85
CA GLN A 350 86.06 35.69 -149.30
C GLN A 350 86.61 36.95 -149.99
N LEU A 351 86.41 38.13 -149.40
CA LEU A 351 86.98 39.38 -149.90
C LEU A 351 88.52 39.37 -149.87
N GLN A 352 89.14 38.79 -148.84
CA GLN A 352 90.61 38.67 -148.74
C GLN A 352 91.20 37.70 -149.78
N VAL A 353 90.57 36.55 -150.02
CA VAL A 353 91.01 35.59 -151.05
C VAL A 353 90.95 36.22 -152.44
N LEU A 354 89.86 36.91 -152.76
CA LEU A 354 89.71 37.63 -154.03
C LEU A 354 90.81 38.70 -154.20
N ASN A 355 91.15 39.40 -153.12
CA ASN A 355 92.22 40.40 -153.13
C ASN A 355 93.61 39.75 -153.32
N MET A 356 93.85 38.57 -152.72
CA MET A 356 95.08 37.81 -152.92
C MET A 356 95.25 37.30 -154.36
N ASP A 357 94.19 36.76 -154.96
CA ASP A 357 94.22 36.33 -156.36
C ASP A 357 94.48 37.51 -157.30
N THR A 358 93.92 38.68 -156.99
CA THR A 358 94.20 39.93 -157.73
C THR A 358 95.67 40.33 -157.64
N GLN A 359 96.27 40.31 -156.44
CA GLN A 359 97.70 40.62 -156.26
C GLN A 359 98.64 39.59 -156.90
N LYS A 360 98.24 38.32 -156.96
CA LYS A 360 99.03 37.24 -157.58
C LYS A 360 99.08 37.37 -159.10
N VAL A 361 97.98 37.79 -159.72
CA VAL A 361 97.95 38.11 -161.16
C VAL A 361 98.85 39.30 -161.48
N LEU A 362 98.85 40.34 -160.65
CA LEU A 362 99.75 41.49 -160.80
C LEU A 362 101.24 41.08 -160.68
N ARG A 363 101.58 40.24 -159.71
CA ARG A 363 102.96 39.76 -159.51
C ARG A 363 103.46 38.86 -160.66
N ASN A 364 102.58 38.03 -161.22
CA ASN A 364 102.90 37.25 -162.42
C ASN A 364 103.12 38.13 -163.66
N GLN A 365 102.50 39.32 -163.75
CA GLN A 365 102.81 40.29 -164.80
C GLN A 365 104.17 40.98 -164.56
N GLU A 366 104.52 41.29 -163.32
CA GLU A 366 105.83 41.88 -162.96
C GLU A 366 107.00 40.92 -163.26
N ASP A 367 106.84 39.62 -163.03
CA ASP A 367 107.89 38.62 -163.28
C ASP A 367 108.15 38.40 -164.78
N VAL A 368 107.13 38.52 -165.64
CA VAL A 368 107.29 38.47 -167.12
C VAL A 368 108.06 39.70 -167.60
N HIS A 369 107.77 40.89 -167.08
CA HIS A 369 108.51 42.11 -167.43
C HIS A 369 109.96 42.13 -166.92
N THR A 370 110.24 41.43 -165.80
CA THR A 370 111.59 41.30 -165.24
C THR A 370 112.45 40.32 -166.02
N ALA A 371 111.85 39.23 -166.55
CA ALA A 371 112.52 38.30 -167.45
C ALA A 371 112.88 38.94 -168.82
N GLU A 372 112.09 39.90 -169.29
CA GLU A 372 112.37 40.66 -170.51
C GLU A 372 113.47 41.74 -170.29
N SER A 373 113.55 42.37 -169.12
CA SER A 373 114.55 43.43 -168.83
C SER A 373 116.00 42.91 -168.70
N ILE A 374 116.23 41.68 -168.22
CA ILE A 374 117.59 41.12 -168.06
C ILE A 374 118.20 40.68 -169.40
N SER A 375 117.36 40.36 -170.40
CA SER A 375 117.76 40.04 -171.77
C SER A 375 118.40 41.23 -172.51
N TYR A 376 117.99 42.46 -172.19
CA TYR A 376 118.48 43.67 -172.86
C TYR A 376 119.66 44.37 -172.17
N GLN A 377 120.08 43.95 -170.96
CA GLN A 377 121.14 44.64 -170.20
C GLN A 377 122.57 44.07 -170.40
N LYS A 378 122.78 43.02 -171.21
CA LYS A 378 124.13 42.44 -171.44
C LYS A 378 124.69 42.61 -172.86
N VAL A 379 123.98 43.27 -173.77
CA VAL A 379 124.46 43.56 -175.14
C VAL A 379 125.14 44.94 -175.27
N CYS A 380 125.02 45.86 -174.30
CA CYS A 380 125.53 47.23 -174.44
C CYS A 380 126.25 47.80 -173.21
N PHE A 381 127.26 47.11 -172.68
CA PHE A 381 128.35 47.77 -171.94
C PHE A 381 129.70 47.32 -172.53
N TYR A 382 130.10 48.12 -173.52
CA TYR A 382 131.36 48.12 -174.24
C TYR A 382 132.58 48.31 -173.31
N SER A 383 133.72 47.85 -173.80
CA SER A 383 134.96 48.63 -173.91
C SER A 383 135.09 49.92 -173.06
N VAL A 384 136.21 49.95 -172.33
CA VAL A 384 137.01 51.11 -171.84
C VAL A 384 136.77 51.52 -170.38
N ILE A 385 137.45 50.82 -169.45
CA ILE A 385 138.72 51.26 -168.82
C ILE A 385 139.63 50.02 -168.66
N LYS A 386 140.94 50.18 -168.89
CA LYS A 386 141.97 49.31 -168.29
C LYS A 386 142.56 50.08 -167.11
N MET A 387 142.23 49.67 -165.88
CA MET A 387 142.90 49.87 -164.59
C MET A 387 142.34 48.84 -163.62
#